data_AF-A0A4R0QID1-F1
#
_entry.id   AF-A0A4R0QID1-F1
#
_cell.length_a   1.000
_cell.length_b   1.000
_cell.length_c   1.000
_cell.angle_alpha   90.00
_cell.angle_beta   90.00
_cell.angle_gamma   90.00
#
_symmetry.space_group_name_H-M   'P 1'
#
loop_
_entity.id
_entity.type
_entity.pdbx_description
1 polymer ?
#
loop_
_entity_poly.entity_id
_entity_poly.type
_entity_poly.pdbx_seq_one_letter_code
_entity_poly.pdbx_strand_id
1 'polypeptide(L)'
;MAIINRWYRVLETLVLQHRVSFEEMRSDLNINSATLQKSIEQLNEVLDADLHIRFEQNQLVLEVYDYDRLEEILAGSLRKESDFNSSSKRSSYLIKRLIQSSSPLLIDDLAYEIGVSRTTINKDLKHVKDLAKQFNIEIKSHLKFLINRLIFHAQASDLFHGEIQSKYPLAFEMAKVAASVLEEKIGGRVESSELSYLALYFEMILRENKQDWSNKQRKIAVVCTTGRGTACWQLIRVLGQDIAVTQYSEEEFDPLDSDDYFAIFTTIPLKFSGRKSPVIQITNSFDDQWLQNEWQRVHRYHQKNLETLTAKYIGLSSENSYQANLEIMSRSLEKEGLVDKEFSRRILEREKKQSTNFGNGIGFPHTVNGQSSQTILMLGVVNQAQEIREEDVEFIFLVAIPQKVEQEVESDLLELYNDIFRIASDESLKEELRKIKTDSDLRMLSRNKGVF
;
A
#
# COMPACT_ATOMS: atom_id res chain seq x y z
N MET A 1 -6.81 11.66 23.39
CA MET A 1 -7.79 12.15 22.38
C MET A 1 -7.03 12.98 21.36
N ALA A 2 -7.22 12.72 20.06
CA ALA A 2 -6.58 13.51 18.99
C ALA A 2 -6.99 15.00 19.09
N ILE A 3 -6.06 15.91 18.81
CA ILE A 3 -6.21 17.34 19.08
C ILE A 3 -7.45 17.97 18.42
N ILE A 4 -7.77 17.55 17.20
CA ILE A 4 -8.93 18.07 16.45
C ILE A 4 -10.24 17.50 16.98
N ASN A 5 -10.27 16.21 17.34
CA ASN A 5 -11.45 15.65 18.00
C ASN A 5 -11.71 16.38 19.33
N ARG A 6 -10.66 16.77 20.05
CA ARG A 6 -10.77 17.56 21.28
C ARG A 6 -11.31 18.96 21.01
N TRP A 7 -10.88 19.62 19.93
CA TRP A 7 -11.43 20.92 19.52
C TRP A 7 -12.91 20.85 19.17
N TYR A 8 -13.32 19.81 18.43
CA TYR A 8 -14.74 19.58 18.12
C TYR A 8 -15.57 19.41 19.39
N ARG A 9 -15.10 18.63 20.37
CA ARG A 9 -15.81 18.51 21.65
C ARG A 9 -15.90 19.83 22.42
N VAL A 10 -14.84 20.63 22.43
CA VAL A 10 -14.87 21.97 23.04
C VAL A 10 -15.96 22.82 22.39
N LEU A 11 -16.00 22.85 21.05
CA LEU A 11 -16.98 23.63 20.30
C LEU A 11 -18.40 23.12 20.49
N GLU A 12 -18.64 21.81 20.36
CA GLU A 12 -19.95 21.20 20.58
C GLU A 12 -20.50 21.54 21.98
N THR A 13 -19.65 21.41 23.01
CA THR A 13 -20.03 21.74 24.38
C THR A 13 -20.35 23.23 24.57
N LEU A 14 -19.57 24.13 23.95
CA LEU A 14 -19.80 25.57 24.03
C LEU A 14 -20.98 26.05 23.18
N VAL A 15 -21.28 25.41 22.05
CA VAL A 15 -22.47 25.70 21.24
C VAL A 15 -23.74 25.30 21.99
N LEU A 16 -23.71 24.17 22.71
CA LEU A 16 -24.86 23.67 23.44
C LEU A 16 -25.17 24.47 24.72
N GLN A 17 -24.14 24.91 25.44
CA GLN A 17 -24.31 25.53 26.77
C GLN A 17 -24.04 27.04 26.77
N HIS A 18 -23.52 27.59 25.67
CA HIS A 18 -23.16 29.00 25.43
C HIS A 18 -22.04 29.56 26.34
N ARG A 19 -21.93 29.09 27.59
CA ARG A 19 -20.85 29.37 28.55
C ARG A 19 -20.61 28.13 29.43
N VAL A 20 -19.36 27.74 29.63
CA VAL A 20 -18.98 26.57 30.45
C VAL A 20 -17.78 26.91 31.32
N SER A 21 -17.75 26.48 32.59
CA SER A 21 -16.57 26.75 33.42
C SER A 21 -15.34 25.99 32.91
N PHE A 22 -14.16 26.57 33.14
CA PHE A 22 -12.91 25.94 32.72
C PHE A 22 -12.74 24.53 33.30
N GLU A 23 -13.14 24.34 34.55
CA GLU A 23 -13.01 23.07 35.26
C GLU A 23 -14.03 22.04 34.77
N GLU A 24 -15.25 22.44 34.44
CA GLU A 24 -16.22 21.53 33.83
C GLU A 24 -15.76 21.05 32.46
N MET A 25 -15.28 21.96 31.60
CA MET A 25 -14.72 21.60 30.29
C MET A 25 -13.51 20.68 30.43
N ARG A 26 -12.64 20.95 31.41
CA ARG A 26 -11.45 20.12 31.68
C ARG A 26 -11.85 18.72 32.14
N SER A 27 -12.86 18.62 33.00
CA SER A 27 -13.38 17.35 33.51
C SER A 27 -14.06 16.56 32.41
N ASP A 28 -14.88 17.19 31.55
CA ASP A 28 -15.55 16.53 30.42
C ASP A 28 -14.56 15.92 29.42
N LEU A 29 -13.47 16.64 29.15
CA LEU A 29 -12.42 16.19 28.23
C LEU A 29 -11.39 15.25 28.89
N ASN A 30 -11.44 15.09 30.23
CA ASN A 30 -10.49 14.33 31.03
C ASN A 30 -9.02 14.68 30.77
N ILE A 31 -8.68 15.98 30.87
CA ILE A 31 -7.32 16.50 30.63
C ILE A 31 -6.83 17.42 31.77
N ASN A 32 -5.57 17.84 31.73
CA ASN A 32 -5.04 18.83 32.67
C ASN A 32 -5.25 20.27 32.16
N SER A 33 -5.16 21.25 33.07
CA SER A 33 -5.49 22.65 32.80
C SER A 33 -4.59 23.28 31.74
N ALA A 34 -3.28 22.99 31.78
CA ALA A 34 -2.33 23.48 30.80
C ALA A 34 -2.63 22.95 29.38
N THR A 35 -3.09 21.71 29.29
CA THR A 35 -3.45 21.07 28.01
C THR A 35 -4.75 21.64 27.47
N LEU A 36 -5.75 21.90 28.32
CA LEU A 36 -6.98 22.57 27.90
C LEU A 36 -6.67 23.97 27.39
N GLN A 37 -5.91 24.76 28.16
CA GLN A 37 -5.56 26.13 27.79
C GLN A 37 -4.87 26.20 26.43
N LYS A 38 -3.83 25.39 26.23
CA LYS A 38 -3.14 25.31 24.95
C LYS A 38 -4.06 24.85 23.81
N SER A 39 -5.04 24.00 24.10
CA SER A 39 -6.00 23.55 23.09
C SER A 39 -6.97 24.65 22.68
N ILE A 40 -7.41 25.50 23.61
CA ILE A 40 -8.26 26.67 23.32
C ILE A 40 -7.46 27.70 22.52
N GLU A 41 -6.21 27.97 22.89
CA GLU A 41 -5.34 28.89 22.16
C GLU A 41 -5.17 28.44 20.70
N GLN A 42 -4.79 27.17 20.50
CA GLN A 42 -4.60 26.64 19.15
C GLN A 42 -5.92 26.54 18.36
N LEU A 43 -7.04 26.31 19.04
CA LEU A 43 -8.34 26.33 18.38
C LEU A 43 -8.70 27.75 17.93
N ASN A 44 -8.52 28.75 18.78
CA ASN A 44 -8.75 30.16 18.44
C ASN A 44 -7.79 30.70 17.37
N GLU A 45 -6.62 30.09 17.15
CA GLU A 45 -5.75 30.43 16.03
C GLU A 45 -6.30 29.95 14.68
N VAL A 46 -7.10 28.89 14.70
CA VAL A 46 -7.72 28.29 13.51
C VAL A 46 -9.14 28.79 13.30
N LEU A 47 -9.83 29.17 14.37
CA LEU A 47 -11.06 29.93 14.28
C LEU A 47 -10.71 31.37 13.88
N ASP A 48 -11.03 31.75 12.65
CA ASP A 48 -10.82 33.10 12.13
C ASP A 48 -11.66 34.14 12.91
N ALA A 49 -11.61 35.43 12.53
CA ALA A 49 -12.33 36.54 13.20
C ALA A 49 -13.85 36.34 13.35
N ASP A 50 -14.42 35.35 12.66
CA ASP A 50 -15.82 35.01 12.61
C ASP A 50 -16.30 34.17 13.83
N LEU A 51 -15.38 33.50 14.55
CA LEU A 51 -15.69 32.74 15.77
C LEU A 51 -14.55 32.86 16.78
N HIS A 52 -14.87 33.09 18.05
CA HIS A 52 -13.82 33.21 19.06
C HIS A 52 -14.24 32.69 20.43
N ILE A 53 -13.37 31.91 21.07
CA ILE A 53 -13.59 31.42 22.44
C ILE A 53 -12.88 32.35 23.42
N ARG A 54 -13.62 33.10 24.21
CA ARG A 54 -13.07 33.97 25.25
C ARG A 54 -13.09 33.31 26.62
N PHE A 55 -12.16 33.76 27.46
CA PHE A 55 -12.13 33.40 28.86
C PHE A 55 -12.58 34.58 29.72
N GLU A 56 -13.74 34.46 30.36
CA GLU A 56 -14.32 35.50 31.22
C GLU A 56 -14.68 34.89 32.58
N GLN A 57 -14.20 35.50 33.68
CA GLN A 57 -14.59 35.13 35.05
C GLN A 57 -14.55 33.61 35.33
N ASN A 58 -13.48 32.95 34.88
CA ASN A 58 -13.26 31.49 35.00
C ASN A 58 -14.17 30.59 34.12
N GLN A 59 -14.83 31.17 33.12
CA GLN A 59 -15.66 30.47 32.14
C GLN A 59 -15.17 30.69 30.71
N LEU A 60 -15.31 29.65 29.89
CA LEU A 60 -15.13 29.70 28.45
C LEU A 60 -16.46 30.08 27.80
N VAL A 61 -16.42 31.07 26.92
CA VAL A 61 -17.57 31.62 26.21
C VAL A 61 -17.27 31.59 24.72
N LEU A 62 -18.12 30.95 23.92
CA LEU A 62 -18.01 31.02 22.47
C LEU A 62 -18.79 32.24 21.97
N GLU A 63 -18.08 33.14 21.29
CA GLU A 63 -18.64 34.24 20.54
C GLU A 63 -18.68 33.84 19.07
N VAL A 64 -19.87 33.95 18.46
CA VAL A 64 -20.10 33.59 17.06
C VAL A 64 -20.53 34.87 16.34
N TYR A 65 -19.74 35.30 15.37
CA TYR A 65 -19.99 36.48 14.56
C TYR A 65 -20.52 36.11 13.17
N ASP A 66 -20.19 34.91 12.68
CA ASP A 66 -20.78 34.30 11.47
C ASP A 66 -21.29 32.87 11.78
N TYR A 67 -22.60 32.68 11.63
CA TYR A 67 -23.26 31.40 11.92
C TYR A 67 -23.14 30.38 10.78
N ASP A 68 -23.02 30.82 9.52
CA ASP A 68 -22.83 29.90 8.39
C ASP A 68 -21.44 29.25 8.47
N ARG A 69 -20.44 30.04 8.89
CA ARG A 69 -19.09 29.55 9.17
C ARG A 69 -19.05 28.55 10.34
N LEU A 70 -19.84 28.79 11.39
CA LEU A 70 -19.97 27.84 12.50
C LEU A 70 -20.52 26.49 12.00
N GLU A 71 -21.57 26.50 11.18
CA GLU A 71 -22.16 25.28 10.63
C GLU A 71 -21.17 24.51 9.74
N GLU A 72 -20.40 25.22 8.91
CA GLU A 72 -19.35 24.61 8.08
C GLU A 72 -18.27 23.92 8.93
N ILE A 73 -17.85 24.58 10.02
CA ILE A 73 -16.88 24.05 10.97
C ILE A 73 -17.43 22.80 11.63
N LEU A 74 -18.64 22.84 12.19
CA LEU A 74 -19.29 21.69 12.82
C LEU A 74 -19.52 20.54 11.84
N ALA A 75 -19.75 20.83 10.55
CA ALA A 75 -19.84 19.83 9.48
C ALA A 75 -18.51 19.15 9.12
N GLY A 76 -17.40 19.54 9.75
CA GLY A 76 -16.12 18.83 9.68
C GLY A 76 -15.02 19.53 8.89
N SER A 77 -15.16 20.81 8.52
CA SER A 77 -14.15 21.51 7.71
C SER A 77 -12.75 21.53 8.35
N LEU A 78 -12.65 21.66 9.69
CA LEU A 78 -11.36 21.57 10.40
C LEU A 78 -10.68 20.20 10.26
N ARG A 79 -11.46 19.13 10.00
CA ARG A 79 -10.90 17.80 9.70
C ARG A 79 -10.28 17.74 8.30
N LYS A 80 -10.81 18.49 7.32
CA LYS A 80 -10.24 18.58 5.96
C LYS A 80 -8.92 19.34 5.93
N GLU A 81 -8.76 20.41 6.71
CA GLU A 81 -7.48 21.12 6.83
C GLU A 81 -6.41 20.31 7.57
N SER A 82 -6.84 19.41 8.47
CA SER A 82 -5.93 18.54 9.22
C SER A 82 -5.15 17.51 8.40
N ASP A 83 -5.61 17.23 7.18
CA ASP A 83 -4.99 16.25 6.29
C ASP A 83 -3.58 16.67 5.86
N PHE A 84 -3.28 17.96 5.97
CA PHE A 84 -1.97 18.53 5.70
C PHE A 84 -1.08 18.66 6.95
N ASN A 85 -1.42 18.11 8.11
CA ASN A 85 -0.49 18.12 9.25
C ASN A 85 0.72 17.20 9.06
N SER A 86 0.67 16.25 8.11
CA SER A 86 1.81 15.42 7.72
C SER A 86 2.69 16.11 6.67
N SER A 87 3.98 16.28 6.98
CA SER A 87 4.98 16.86 6.04
C SER A 87 5.12 16.04 4.76
N SER A 88 4.96 14.71 4.82
CA SER A 88 4.96 13.85 3.64
C SER A 88 3.76 14.10 2.73
N LYS A 89 2.55 14.23 3.30
CA LYS A 89 1.34 14.57 2.53
C LYS A 89 1.42 15.96 1.90
N ARG A 90 1.94 16.95 2.65
CA ARG A 90 2.22 18.30 2.11
C ARG A 90 3.23 18.26 0.98
N SER A 91 4.29 17.48 1.12
CA SER A 91 5.33 17.32 0.09
C SER A 91 4.77 16.68 -1.19
N SER A 92 3.96 15.62 -1.08
CA SER A 92 3.30 14.99 -2.24
C SER A 92 2.33 15.93 -2.96
N TYR A 93 1.57 16.71 -2.19
CA TYR A 93 0.67 17.72 -2.75
C TYR A 93 1.42 18.84 -3.47
N LEU A 94 2.50 19.35 -2.86
CA LEU A 94 3.38 20.35 -3.49
C LEU A 94 4.00 19.82 -4.79
N ILE A 95 4.45 18.56 -4.83
CA ILE A 95 4.99 17.92 -6.05
C ILE A 95 3.91 17.86 -7.14
N LYS A 96 2.72 17.36 -6.81
CA LYS A 96 1.59 17.28 -7.75
C LYS A 96 1.23 18.65 -8.32
N ARG A 97 1.10 19.68 -7.46
CA ARG A 97 0.76 21.05 -7.88
C ARG A 97 1.85 21.65 -8.78
N LEU A 98 3.12 21.43 -8.46
CA LEU A 98 4.25 21.89 -9.27
C LEU A 98 4.32 21.20 -10.64
N ILE A 99 3.96 19.92 -10.74
CA ILE A 99 3.93 19.17 -12.02
C ILE A 99 2.77 19.61 -12.91
N GLN A 100 1.61 19.91 -12.31
CA GLN A 100 0.39 20.23 -13.04
C GLN A 100 0.29 21.71 -13.45
N SER A 101 1.09 22.59 -12.86
CA SER A 101 1.05 24.03 -13.15
C SER A 101 1.85 24.38 -14.41
N SER A 102 1.21 25.10 -15.33
CA SER A 102 1.84 25.69 -16.52
C SER A 102 2.31 27.14 -16.32
N SER A 103 2.08 27.70 -15.13
CA SER A 103 2.47 29.06 -14.74
C SER A 103 3.15 29.10 -13.36
N PRO A 104 3.94 30.16 -13.04
CA PRO A 104 4.55 30.32 -11.72
C PRO A 104 3.50 30.33 -10.59
N LEU A 105 3.80 29.64 -9.49
CA LEU A 105 2.98 29.61 -8.28
C LEU A 105 3.63 30.47 -7.19
N LEU A 106 2.83 31.24 -6.45
CA LEU A 106 3.33 32.01 -5.30
C LEU A 106 3.33 31.15 -4.04
N ILE A 107 4.33 31.35 -3.19
CA ILE A 107 4.49 30.60 -1.93
C ILE A 107 3.33 30.88 -0.98
N ASP A 108 2.77 32.10 -1.00
CA ASP A 108 1.64 32.48 -0.16
C ASP A 108 0.35 31.80 -0.57
N ASP A 109 0.12 31.65 -1.87
CA ASP A 109 -1.04 30.94 -2.40
C ASP A 109 -0.97 29.46 -2.03
N LEU A 110 0.22 28.84 -2.08
CA LEU A 110 0.43 27.46 -1.65
C LEU A 110 0.27 27.28 -0.12
N ALA A 111 0.73 28.27 0.66
CA ALA A 111 0.58 28.28 2.11
C ALA A 111 -0.90 28.38 2.51
N TYR A 112 -1.64 29.23 1.81
CA TYR A 112 -3.08 29.38 1.96
C TYR A 112 -3.83 28.10 1.52
N GLU A 113 -3.50 27.54 0.35
CA GLU A 113 -4.12 26.33 -0.22
C GLU A 113 -3.94 25.09 0.68
N ILE A 114 -2.81 24.99 1.38
CA ILE A 114 -2.44 23.86 2.25
C ILE A 114 -2.78 24.13 3.73
N GLY A 115 -3.11 25.36 4.09
CA GLY A 115 -3.44 25.74 5.47
C GLY A 115 -2.26 25.70 6.44
N VAL A 116 -1.04 26.05 5.98
CA VAL A 116 0.16 26.07 6.83
C VAL A 116 1.00 27.33 6.63
N SER A 117 1.86 27.65 7.61
CA SER A 117 2.69 28.85 7.52
C SER A 117 3.63 28.84 6.30
N ARG A 118 3.94 30.04 5.78
CA ARG A 118 4.98 30.25 4.75
C ARG A 118 6.30 29.55 5.11
N THR A 119 6.66 29.53 6.39
CA THR A 119 7.87 28.85 6.89
C THR A 119 7.79 27.33 6.75
N THR A 120 6.62 26.75 7.01
CA THR A 120 6.33 25.32 6.82
C THR A 120 6.40 24.96 5.34
N ILE A 121 5.75 25.73 4.46
CA ILE A 121 5.85 25.55 3.01
C ILE A 121 7.29 25.66 2.53
N ASN A 122 8.08 26.62 3.01
CA ASN A 122 9.49 26.74 2.62
C ASN A 122 10.32 25.53 3.05
N LYS A 123 10.03 24.96 4.23
CA LYS A 123 10.70 23.73 4.72
C LYS A 123 10.30 22.51 3.88
N ASP A 124 9.02 22.34 3.59
CA ASP A 124 8.52 21.25 2.75
C ASP A 124 8.99 21.41 1.30
N LEU A 125 9.01 22.62 0.74
CA LEU A 125 9.58 22.91 -0.59
C LEU A 125 11.08 22.66 -0.64
N LYS A 126 11.82 22.88 0.46
CA LYS A 126 13.25 22.50 0.53
C LYS A 126 13.40 20.98 0.50
N HIS A 127 12.57 20.26 1.25
CA HIS A 127 12.55 18.80 1.24
C HIS A 127 12.15 18.23 -0.13
N VAL A 128 11.06 18.75 -0.73
CA VAL A 128 10.64 18.48 -2.10
C VAL A 128 11.75 18.81 -3.09
N LYS A 129 12.48 19.90 -2.90
CA LYS A 129 13.63 20.26 -3.75
C LYS A 129 14.80 19.32 -3.58
N ASP A 130 15.07 18.81 -2.38
CA ASP A 130 16.17 17.88 -2.13
C ASP A 130 15.84 16.46 -2.63
N LEU A 131 14.60 15.99 -2.43
CA LEU A 131 14.03 14.83 -3.14
C LEU A 131 14.14 15.06 -4.64
N ALA A 132 13.61 16.16 -5.15
CA ALA A 132 13.69 16.50 -6.56
C ALA A 132 15.12 16.76 -7.04
N LYS A 133 16.15 16.94 -6.21
CA LYS A 133 17.55 17.01 -6.64
C LYS A 133 18.15 15.63 -6.80
N GLN A 134 17.88 14.72 -5.87
CA GLN A 134 18.23 13.31 -6.01
C GLN A 134 17.50 12.70 -7.23
N PHE A 135 16.20 13.01 -7.39
CA PHE A 135 15.39 12.57 -8.53
C PHE A 135 15.66 13.36 -9.83
N ASN A 136 15.94 14.68 -9.82
CA ASN A 136 16.24 15.45 -11.05
C ASN A 136 17.55 14.99 -11.69
N ILE A 137 18.56 14.60 -10.93
CA ILE A 137 19.83 14.30 -11.60
C ILE A 137 19.73 12.96 -12.34
N GLU A 138 18.98 11.99 -11.81
CA GLU A 138 18.89 10.65 -12.40
C GLU A 138 17.64 10.46 -13.26
N ILE A 139 16.41 10.73 -12.75
CA ILE A 139 15.17 10.57 -13.53
C ILE A 139 15.02 11.66 -14.57
N LYS A 140 15.29 12.95 -14.28
CA LYS A 140 15.15 13.98 -15.33
C LYS A 140 16.23 13.84 -16.40
N SER A 141 17.44 13.36 -16.07
CA SER A 141 18.42 12.99 -17.10
C SER A 141 17.94 11.80 -17.90
N HIS A 142 17.53 10.71 -17.24
CA HIS A 142 17.01 9.51 -17.91
C HIS A 142 15.79 9.81 -18.79
N LEU A 143 14.78 10.47 -18.23
CA LEU A 143 13.56 10.89 -18.91
C LEU A 143 13.85 11.91 -20.01
N LYS A 144 14.80 12.83 -19.85
CA LYS A 144 15.26 13.71 -20.94
C LYS A 144 15.90 12.92 -22.07
N PHE A 145 16.74 11.92 -21.77
CA PHE A 145 17.34 11.07 -22.78
C PHE A 145 16.32 10.14 -23.44
N LEU A 146 15.38 9.58 -22.67
CA LEU A 146 14.24 8.80 -23.16
C LEU A 146 13.36 9.66 -24.08
N ILE A 147 12.95 10.85 -23.66
CA ILE A 147 12.17 11.79 -24.47
C ILE A 147 12.93 12.15 -25.75
N ASN A 148 14.23 12.45 -25.66
CA ASN A 148 15.05 12.68 -26.85
C ASN A 148 15.05 11.46 -27.78
N ARG A 149 15.22 10.24 -27.23
CA ARG A 149 15.20 9.00 -28.01
C ARG A 149 13.85 8.74 -28.68
N LEU A 150 12.74 9.03 -28.00
CA LEU A 150 11.39 8.93 -28.54
C LEU A 150 11.17 9.95 -29.68
N ILE A 151 11.57 11.21 -29.48
CA ILE A 151 11.47 12.30 -30.48
C ILE A 151 12.33 12.01 -31.71
N PHE A 152 13.55 11.47 -31.52
CA PHE A 152 14.50 11.21 -32.60
C PHE A 152 14.44 9.78 -33.16
N HIS A 153 13.49 8.94 -32.70
CA HIS A 153 13.38 7.52 -33.04
C HIS A 153 14.67 6.71 -32.87
N ALA A 154 15.48 7.08 -31.87
CA ALA A 154 16.74 6.41 -31.55
C ALA A 154 16.50 5.36 -30.46
N GLN A 155 16.60 4.08 -30.82
CA GLN A 155 16.29 2.97 -29.90
C GLN A 155 17.43 2.71 -28.90
N ALA A 156 17.08 2.48 -27.62
CA ALA A 156 17.99 1.92 -26.65
C ALA A 156 18.04 0.38 -26.80
N SER A 157 19.25 -0.19 -26.80
CA SER A 157 19.44 -1.64 -26.76
C SER A 157 18.82 -2.20 -25.49
N ASP A 158 18.02 -3.26 -25.62
CA ASP A 158 17.47 -3.97 -24.47
C ASP A 158 18.59 -4.68 -23.70
N LEU A 159 19.05 -4.06 -22.60
CA LEU A 159 20.08 -4.62 -21.72
C LEU A 159 19.54 -5.73 -20.81
N PHE A 160 18.22 -5.83 -20.67
CA PHE A 160 17.60 -6.70 -19.67
C PHE A 160 16.88 -7.91 -20.29
N HIS A 161 16.72 -7.96 -21.61
CA HIS A 161 16.14 -9.09 -22.34
C HIS A 161 14.79 -9.56 -21.76
N GLY A 162 13.96 -8.62 -21.31
CA GLY A 162 12.66 -8.89 -20.67
C GLY A 162 12.71 -9.30 -19.19
N GLU A 163 13.88 -9.42 -18.56
CA GLU A 163 14.01 -9.84 -17.15
C GLU A 163 13.27 -8.91 -16.18
N ILE A 164 13.23 -7.60 -16.47
CA ILE A 164 12.58 -6.62 -15.59
C ILE A 164 11.07 -6.87 -15.47
N GLN A 165 10.42 -7.26 -16.56
CA GLN A 165 8.99 -7.59 -16.55
C GLN A 165 8.69 -8.80 -15.65
N SER A 166 9.56 -9.81 -15.66
CA SER A 166 9.41 -10.98 -14.80
C SER A 166 9.75 -10.67 -13.33
N LYS A 167 10.81 -9.90 -13.09
CA LYS A 167 11.34 -9.64 -11.76
C LYS A 167 10.53 -8.59 -10.98
N TYR A 168 10.01 -7.58 -11.66
CA TYR A 168 9.31 -6.43 -11.08
C TYR A 168 7.98 -6.15 -11.80
N PRO A 169 7.02 -7.09 -11.78
CA PRO A 169 5.85 -7.03 -12.65
C PRO A 169 4.92 -5.85 -12.33
N LEU A 170 4.70 -5.51 -11.04
CA LEU A 170 3.93 -4.31 -10.67
C LEU A 170 4.58 -3.03 -11.21
N ALA A 171 5.88 -2.87 -10.97
CA ALA A 171 6.63 -1.71 -11.42
C ALA A 171 6.66 -1.60 -12.95
N PHE A 172 6.65 -2.74 -13.66
CA PHE A 172 6.56 -2.81 -15.11
C PHE A 172 5.19 -2.39 -15.64
N GLU A 173 4.10 -2.78 -14.98
CA GLU A 173 2.76 -2.30 -15.33
C GLU A 173 2.59 -0.80 -15.05
N MET A 174 3.15 -0.30 -13.96
CA MET A 174 3.24 1.15 -13.70
C MET A 174 4.02 1.87 -14.81
N ALA A 175 5.10 1.26 -15.29
CA ALA A 175 5.87 1.78 -16.42
C ALA A 175 5.06 1.82 -17.73
N LYS A 176 4.26 0.80 -18.03
CA LYS A 176 3.36 0.81 -19.20
C LYS A 176 2.32 1.93 -19.12
N VAL A 177 1.70 2.11 -17.95
CA VAL A 177 0.73 3.20 -17.73
C VAL A 177 1.40 4.56 -17.87
N ALA A 178 2.61 4.73 -17.35
CA ALA A 178 3.37 5.97 -17.52
C ALA A 178 3.77 6.19 -18.99
N ALA A 179 4.15 5.13 -19.69
CA ALA A 179 4.52 5.15 -21.09
C ALA A 179 3.35 5.57 -21.99
N SER A 180 2.13 5.06 -21.78
CA SER A 180 0.97 5.45 -22.60
C SER A 180 0.68 6.95 -22.54
N VAL A 181 0.87 7.58 -21.37
CA VAL A 181 0.77 9.04 -21.21
C VAL A 181 1.88 9.77 -21.99
N LEU A 182 3.08 9.20 -22.07
CA LEU A 182 4.18 9.76 -22.85
C LEU A 182 3.92 9.62 -24.36
N GLU A 183 3.43 8.46 -24.81
CA GLU A 183 3.07 8.19 -26.19
C GLU A 183 1.99 9.17 -26.69
N GLU A 184 0.96 9.43 -25.88
CA GLU A 184 -0.12 10.37 -26.19
C GLU A 184 0.40 11.81 -26.34
N LYS A 185 1.33 12.23 -25.48
CA LYS A 185 1.82 13.62 -25.45
C LYS A 185 2.90 13.93 -26.48
N ILE A 186 3.78 12.97 -26.76
CA ILE A 186 5.01 13.19 -27.52
C ILE A 186 4.87 12.66 -28.95
N GLY A 187 4.03 11.64 -29.16
CA GLY A 187 3.97 10.90 -30.41
C GLY A 187 5.15 9.94 -30.57
N GLY A 188 4.87 8.70 -30.97
CA GLY A 188 5.85 7.62 -31.05
C GLY A 188 5.59 6.53 -30.00
N ARG A 189 5.99 5.29 -30.30
CA ARG A 189 5.83 4.15 -29.38
C ARG A 189 7.01 4.06 -28.41
N VAL A 190 6.72 3.72 -27.17
CA VAL A 190 7.74 3.41 -26.16
C VAL A 190 8.10 1.93 -26.28
N GLU A 191 9.37 1.67 -26.60
CA GLU A 191 9.90 0.31 -26.73
C GLU A 191 10.04 -0.40 -25.37
N SER A 192 10.05 -1.73 -25.39
CA SER A 192 10.13 -2.57 -24.17
C SER A 192 11.37 -2.33 -23.31
N SER A 193 12.50 -1.95 -23.92
CA SER A 193 13.72 -1.60 -23.22
C SER A 193 13.54 -0.36 -22.34
N GLU A 194 12.77 0.62 -22.80
CA GLU A 194 12.47 1.86 -22.06
C GLU A 194 11.46 1.63 -20.93
N LEU A 195 10.49 0.73 -21.15
CA LEU A 195 9.59 0.25 -20.09
C LEU A 195 10.39 -0.39 -18.95
N SER A 196 11.42 -1.17 -19.28
CA SER A 196 12.28 -1.81 -18.30
C SER A 196 13.05 -0.80 -17.44
N TYR A 197 13.57 0.28 -18.03
CA TYR A 197 14.22 1.33 -17.23
C TYR A 197 13.22 2.10 -16.35
N LEU A 198 12.06 2.45 -16.87
CA LEU A 198 11.01 3.11 -16.09
C LEU A 198 10.53 2.24 -14.92
N ALA A 199 10.42 0.93 -15.14
CA ALA A 199 10.05 -0.04 -14.13
C ALA A 199 11.07 -0.11 -12.98
N LEU A 200 12.37 -0.03 -13.27
CA LEU A 200 13.40 0.03 -12.24
C LEU A 200 13.25 1.25 -11.31
N TYR A 201 12.89 2.41 -11.87
CA TYR A 201 12.63 3.59 -11.05
C TYR A 201 11.39 3.43 -10.17
N PHE A 202 10.30 2.87 -10.71
CA PHE A 202 9.11 2.56 -9.90
C PHE A 202 9.43 1.56 -8.79
N GLU A 203 10.22 0.53 -9.08
CA GLU A 203 10.67 -0.46 -8.09
C GLU A 203 11.48 0.19 -6.95
N MET A 204 12.39 1.13 -7.27
CA MET A 204 13.13 1.87 -6.24
C MET A 204 12.20 2.65 -5.30
N ILE A 205 11.17 3.30 -5.86
CA ILE A 205 10.16 4.05 -5.08
C ILE A 205 9.35 3.12 -4.19
N LEU A 206 8.93 1.97 -4.72
CA LEU A 206 8.18 0.96 -3.95
C LEU A 206 8.99 0.38 -2.77
N ARG A 207 10.32 0.39 -2.86
CA ARG A 207 11.22 -0.09 -1.80
C ARG A 207 11.46 0.91 -0.69
N GLU A 208 11.56 2.21 -0.98
CA GLU A 208 11.83 3.24 0.04
C GLU A 208 10.71 3.29 1.12
N ASN A 209 9.47 3.00 0.75
CA ASN A 209 8.33 2.96 1.68
C ASN A 209 8.36 1.76 2.66
N LYS A 210 9.28 0.79 2.50
CA LYS A 210 9.38 -0.41 3.37
C LYS A 210 10.42 -0.29 4.49
N GLN A 211 11.18 0.81 4.54
CA GLN A 211 12.38 0.92 5.37
C GLN A 211 12.13 1.21 6.87
N ASP A 212 10.89 1.39 7.32
CA ASP A 212 10.56 1.80 8.71
C ASP A 212 10.53 0.65 9.76
N TRP A 213 10.85 -0.59 9.38
CA TRP A 213 10.75 -1.76 10.29
C TRP A 213 12.05 -2.20 10.98
N SER A 214 13.14 -1.42 10.92
CA SER A 214 14.43 -1.84 11.46
C SER A 214 14.75 -1.23 12.84
N ASN A 215 14.40 -1.95 13.92
CA ASN A 215 15.17 -1.86 15.17
C ASN A 215 15.13 -3.11 16.08
N LYS A 216 14.75 -4.29 15.54
CA LYS A 216 14.87 -5.58 16.26
C LYS A 216 15.70 -6.56 15.44
N GLN A 217 16.77 -7.08 16.04
CA GLN A 217 17.61 -8.12 15.44
C GLN A 217 16.78 -9.40 15.23
N ARG A 218 16.65 -9.85 13.98
CA ARG A 218 15.73 -10.96 13.62
C ARG A 218 16.38 -12.31 13.93
N LYS A 219 15.77 -13.12 14.81
CA LYS A 219 16.30 -14.46 15.14
C LYS A 219 15.95 -15.48 14.04
N ILE A 220 16.92 -16.21 13.52
CA ILE A 220 16.71 -17.33 12.59
C ILE A 220 17.36 -18.61 13.13
N ALA A 221 16.74 -19.76 12.85
CA ALA A 221 17.30 -21.06 13.17
C ALA A 221 17.89 -21.71 11.90
N VAL A 222 19.03 -22.38 12.04
CA VAL A 222 19.66 -23.18 10.97
C VAL A 222 19.82 -24.61 11.46
N VAL A 223 19.12 -25.55 10.82
CA VAL A 223 19.13 -26.97 11.16
C VAL A 223 19.91 -27.74 10.10
N CYS A 224 21.01 -28.35 10.49
CA CYS A 224 21.83 -29.17 9.59
C CYS A 224 22.22 -30.47 10.27
N THR A 225 22.62 -31.49 9.51
CA THR A 225 22.87 -32.85 10.05
C THR A 225 23.87 -32.87 11.21
N THR A 226 24.90 -32.01 11.19
CA THR A 226 25.99 -32.03 12.19
C THR A 226 26.09 -30.78 13.06
N GLY A 227 25.15 -29.83 12.94
CA GLY A 227 25.18 -28.56 13.67
C GLY A 227 26.36 -27.62 13.32
N ARG A 228 27.24 -27.99 12.37
CA ARG A 228 28.47 -27.26 12.01
C ARG A 228 28.62 -27.11 10.49
N GLY A 229 27.59 -26.57 9.85
CA GLY A 229 27.54 -26.40 8.39
C GLY A 229 28.12 -25.08 7.88
N THR A 230 28.91 -25.12 6.79
CA THR A 230 29.30 -23.95 5.98
C THR A 230 28.10 -23.15 5.46
N ALA A 231 26.95 -23.81 5.34
CA ALA A 231 25.64 -23.25 5.03
C ALA A 231 25.28 -22.02 5.88
N CYS A 232 25.60 -22.03 7.18
CA CYS A 232 25.28 -20.90 8.06
C CYS A 232 26.08 -19.64 7.71
N TRP A 233 27.36 -19.79 7.38
CA TRP A 233 28.21 -18.65 7.02
C TRP A 233 27.78 -18.04 5.67
N GLN A 234 27.34 -18.88 4.75
CA GLN A 234 26.76 -18.42 3.49
C GLN A 234 25.42 -17.71 3.70
N LEU A 235 24.57 -18.20 4.60
CA LEU A 235 23.34 -17.52 5.00
C LEU A 235 23.63 -16.13 5.57
N ILE A 236 24.55 -16.00 6.52
CA ILE A 236 24.90 -14.69 7.10
C ILE A 236 25.43 -13.73 6.03
N ARG A 237 26.26 -14.24 5.10
CA ARG A 237 26.79 -13.44 3.99
C ARG A 237 25.70 -12.90 3.06
N VAL A 238 24.66 -13.70 2.78
CA VAL A 238 23.61 -13.37 1.81
C VAL A 238 22.45 -12.61 2.45
N LEU A 239 22.09 -12.93 3.69
CA LEU A 239 20.91 -12.40 4.39
C LEU A 239 21.18 -11.09 5.14
N GLY A 240 22.46 -10.74 5.37
CA GLY A 240 22.90 -9.48 5.98
C GLY A 240 23.26 -9.60 7.46
N GLN A 241 23.58 -8.46 8.10
CA GLN A 241 24.06 -8.39 9.49
C GLN A 241 22.94 -8.22 10.54
N ASP A 242 21.71 -7.96 10.11
CA ASP A 242 20.57 -7.68 10.99
C ASP A 242 19.86 -8.94 11.52
N ILE A 243 20.52 -10.10 11.40
CA ILE A 243 20.03 -11.41 11.82
C ILE A 243 20.86 -11.99 12.96
N ALA A 244 20.19 -12.64 13.91
CA ALA A 244 20.81 -13.47 14.94
C ALA A 244 20.58 -14.94 14.57
N VAL A 245 21.64 -15.72 14.40
CA VAL A 245 21.53 -17.11 13.94
C VAL A 245 21.76 -18.09 15.08
N THR A 246 20.79 -18.97 15.33
CA THR A 246 20.94 -20.13 16.21
C THR A 246 21.12 -21.39 15.37
N GLN A 247 22.18 -22.16 15.64
CA GLN A 247 22.44 -23.41 14.93
C GLN A 247 21.98 -24.61 15.75
N TYR A 248 21.38 -25.58 15.07
CA TYR A 248 21.01 -26.86 15.65
C TYR A 248 21.52 -28.01 14.76
N SER A 249 21.94 -29.11 15.39
CA SER A 249 21.96 -30.40 14.70
C SER A 249 20.54 -30.95 14.54
N GLU A 250 20.36 -31.96 13.69
CA GLU A 250 19.08 -32.68 13.56
C GLU A 250 18.61 -33.27 14.90
N GLU A 251 19.54 -33.74 15.74
CA GLU A 251 19.25 -34.38 17.02
C GLU A 251 18.96 -33.37 18.14
N GLU A 252 19.55 -32.17 18.08
CA GLU A 252 19.38 -31.10 19.08
C GLU A 252 18.16 -30.21 18.80
N PHE A 253 17.60 -30.29 17.60
CA PHE A 253 16.47 -29.45 17.22
C PHE A 253 15.16 -30.00 17.78
N ASP A 254 14.70 -29.50 18.93
CA ASP A 254 13.39 -29.84 19.48
C ASP A 254 12.26 -29.07 18.75
N PRO A 255 11.32 -29.75 18.07
CA PRO A 255 10.19 -29.13 17.39
C PRO A 255 9.19 -28.41 18.32
N LEU A 256 9.12 -28.77 19.60
CA LEU A 256 8.18 -28.23 20.58
C LEU A 256 8.75 -27.01 21.33
N ASP A 257 10.08 -26.88 21.38
CA ASP A 257 10.81 -25.87 22.15
C ASP A 257 11.47 -24.78 21.27
N SER A 258 11.16 -24.75 19.97
CA SER A 258 11.72 -23.74 19.08
C SER A 258 11.07 -22.38 19.34
N ASP A 259 11.82 -21.48 19.98
CA ASP A 259 11.63 -20.03 20.09
C ASP A 259 10.95 -19.41 18.85
N ASP A 260 10.31 -18.25 19.03
CA ASP A 260 9.67 -17.44 17.97
C ASP A 260 10.70 -16.97 16.91
N TYR A 261 11.10 -17.90 16.04
CA TYR A 261 12.08 -17.69 15.00
C TYR A 261 11.41 -17.02 13.80
N PHE A 262 12.08 -16.00 13.28
CA PHE A 262 11.70 -15.33 12.05
C PHE A 262 11.80 -16.27 10.84
N ALA A 263 12.72 -17.22 10.82
CA ALA A 263 12.73 -18.30 9.82
C ALA A 263 13.53 -19.48 10.33
N ILE A 264 13.23 -20.65 9.77
CA ILE A 264 14.02 -21.87 9.96
C ILE A 264 14.59 -22.28 8.59
N PHE A 265 15.91 -22.28 8.47
CA PHE A 265 16.61 -22.82 7.31
C PHE A 265 17.07 -24.25 7.62
N THR A 266 16.90 -25.17 6.67
CA THR A 266 17.29 -26.56 6.89
C THR A 266 17.88 -27.21 5.64
N THR A 267 18.90 -28.05 5.81
CA THR A 267 19.44 -28.88 4.71
C THR A 267 18.83 -30.28 4.67
N ILE A 268 17.88 -30.57 5.55
CA ILE A 268 17.24 -31.87 5.69
C ILE A 268 15.71 -31.73 5.62
N PRO A 269 15.00 -32.72 5.08
CA PRO A 269 13.54 -32.70 5.07
C PRO A 269 13.01 -32.88 6.49
N LEU A 270 12.59 -31.78 7.13
CA LEU A 270 11.97 -31.79 8.44
C LEU A 270 10.53 -32.33 8.32
N LYS A 271 10.25 -33.49 8.91
CA LYS A 271 8.93 -34.15 8.84
C LYS A 271 7.96 -33.62 9.91
N PHE A 272 7.41 -32.41 9.76
CA PHE A 272 6.47 -31.88 10.78
C PHE A 272 5.35 -31.01 10.20
N SER A 273 4.16 -31.10 10.81
CA SER A 273 2.97 -30.31 10.47
C SER A 273 2.65 -29.34 11.61
N GLY A 274 2.45 -28.04 11.32
CA GLY A 274 1.84 -27.07 12.26
C GLY A 274 2.71 -25.98 12.92
N ARG A 275 3.79 -25.50 12.28
CA ARG A 275 4.63 -24.40 12.86
C ARG A 275 4.12 -22.99 12.52
N LYS A 276 4.45 -22.02 13.39
CA LYS A 276 4.24 -20.57 13.20
C LYS A 276 5.33 -19.89 12.35
N SER A 277 6.51 -20.48 12.26
CA SER A 277 7.65 -19.92 11.51
C SER A 277 7.78 -20.57 10.13
N PRO A 278 8.15 -19.81 9.09
CA PRO A 278 8.37 -20.34 7.75
C PRO A 278 9.63 -21.20 7.73
N VAL A 279 9.54 -22.37 7.09
CA VAL A 279 10.66 -23.31 6.92
C VAL A 279 11.16 -23.24 5.47
N ILE A 280 12.46 -23.03 5.30
CA ILE A 280 13.14 -23.02 4.01
C ILE A 280 14.09 -24.21 3.96
N GLN A 281 13.77 -25.18 3.11
CA GLN A 281 14.68 -26.27 2.82
C GLN A 281 15.68 -25.83 1.75
N ILE A 282 16.95 -25.73 2.13
CA ILE A 282 18.06 -25.47 1.24
C ILE A 282 18.41 -26.77 0.54
N THR A 283 18.11 -26.84 -0.76
CA THR A 283 18.61 -27.88 -1.65
C THR A 283 20.09 -27.62 -1.95
N ASN A 284 20.88 -28.66 -2.22
CA ASN A 284 22.36 -28.67 -2.29
C ASN A 284 23.04 -27.68 -3.29
N SER A 285 22.30 -26.78 -3.93
CA SER A 285 22.79 -25.67 -4.75
C SER A 285 22.55 -24.34 -4.02
N PHE A 286 23.59 -23.82 -3.35
CA PHE A 286 23.57 -22.49 -2.74
C PHE A 286 23.66 -21.42 -3.83
N ASP A 287 22.52 -21.04 -4.38
CA ASP A 287 22.36 -19.89 -5.25
C ASP A 287 22.02 -18.65 -4.39
N ASP A 288 22.92 -17.67 -4.36
CA ASP A 288 22.77 -16.41 -3.62
C ASP A 288 21.47 -15.69 -4.03
N GLN A 289 21.07 -15.76 -5.31
CA GLN A 289 19.84 -15.12 -5.81
C GLN A 289 18.59 -15.87 -5.35
N TRP A 290 18.61 -17.20 -5.37
CA TRP A 290 17.53 -18.02 -4.81
C TRP A 290 17.34 -17.74 -3.32
N LEU A 291 18.45 -17.70 -2.57
CA LEU A 291 18.41 -17.50 -1.13
C LEU A 291 17.88 -16.11 -0.75
N GLN A 292 18.24 -15.06 -1.51
CA GLN A 292 17.64 -13.74 -1.38
C GLN A 292 16.13 -13.76 -1.67
N ASN A 293 15.68 -14.48 -2.70
CA ASN A 293 14.27 -14.59 -3.03
C ASN A 293 13.47 -15.30 -1.92
N GLU A 294 14.01 -16.37 -1.35
CA GLU A 294 13.42 -17.06 -0.20
C GLU A 294 13.40 -16.17 1.05
N TRP A 295 14.43 -15.38 1.28
CA TRP A 295 14.45 -14.39 2.37
C TRP A 295 13.38 -13.31 2.21
N GLN A 296 13.19 -12.82 0.98
CA GLN A 296 12.08 -11.92 0.67
C GLN A 296 10.71 -12.60 0.83
N ARG A 297 10.60 -13.92 0.58
CA ARG A 297 9.39 -14.69 0.89
C ARG A 297 9.14 -14.74 2.40
N VAL A 298 10.18 -14.92 3.21
CA VAL A 298 10.08 -14.90 4.68
C VAL A 298 9.64 -13.53 5.19
N HIS A 299 10.22 -12.43 4.69
CA HIS A 299 9.78 -11.08 5.08
C HIS A 299 8.30 -10.88 4.79
N ARG A 300 7.84 -11.31 3.61
CA ARG A 300 6.41 -11.29 3.25
C ARG A 300 5.55 -12.20 4.14
N TYR A 301 6.05 -13.37 4.54
CA TYR A 301 5.35 -14.27 5.46
C TYR A 301 5.04 -13.58 6.81
N HIS A 302 5.96 -12.75 7.31
CA HIS A 302 5.81 -12.03 8.58
C HIS A 302 5.18 -10.64 8.47
N GLN A 303 5.20 -10.01 7.29
CA GLN A 303 4.46 -8.78 7.02
C GLN A 303 2.96 -9.04 6.85
N LYS A 304 2.57 -10.26 6.49
CA LYS A 304 1.17 -10.64 6.29
C LYS A 304 0.43 -10.85 7.60
N ASN A 305 -0.24 -9.81 8.06
CA ASN A 305 -1.42 -9.98 8.89
C ASN A 305 -2.55 -10.55 8.01
N LEU A 306 -2.59 -11.88 7.84
CA LEU A 306 -3.76 -12.60 7.28
C LEU A 306 -5.06 -12.39 8.11
N GLU A 307 -5.00 -11.59 9.18
CA GLU A 307 -6.13 -11.16 9.99
C GLU A 307 -6.95 -10.02 9.33
N THR A 308 -6.40 -9.26 8.37
CA THR A 308 -7.08 -8.10 7.75
C THR A 308 -7.66 -8.40 6.35
N LEU A 309 -7.33 -9.55 5.75
CA LEU A 309 -7.76 -9.96 4.42
C LEU A 309 -8.77 -11.11 4.45
N THR A 310 -9.98 -10.87 3.94
CA THR A 310 -10.95 -11.93 3.67
C THR A 310 -10.78 -12.43 2.24
N ALA A 311 -10.26 -13.65 2.09
CA ALA A 311 -10.13 -14.32 0.79
C ALA A 311 -11.33 -15.21 0.47
N LYS A 312 -11.85 -15.08 -0.75
CA LYS A 312 -13.00 -15.81 -1.30
C LYS A 312 -12.69 -16.39 -2.68
N TYR A 313 -13.31 -17.51 -3.00
CA TYR A 313 -13.19 -18.17 -4.30
C TYR A 313 -14.55 -18.33 -4.96
N ILE A 314 -14.58 -18.18 -6.28
CA ILE A 314 -15.73 -18.53 -7.11
C ILE A 314 -15.27 -19.11 -8.45
N GLY A 315 -15.88 -20.23 -8.85
CA GLY A 315 -15.73 -20.78 -10.19
C GLY A 315 -16.62 -20.02 -11.18
N LEU A 316 -16.04 -19.60 -12.30
CA LEU A 316 -16.72 -18.83 -13.34
C LEU A 316 -16.85 -19.65 -14.64
N SER A 317 -17.85 -19.33 -15.44
CA SER A 317 -18.06 -19.95 -16.75
C SER A 317 -17.31 -19.18 -17.83
N SER A 318 -16.70 -19.91 -18.76
CA SER A 318 -16.08 -19.36 -19.97
C SER A 318 -17.09 -18.87 -21.01
N GLU A 319 -18.37 -19.23 -20.87
CA GLU A 319 -19.44 -18.75 -21.76
C GLU A 319 -19.85 -17.30 -21.45
N ASN A 320 -19.53 -16.82 -20.25
CA ASN A 320 -19.84 -15.46 -19.83
C ASN A 320 -18.77 -14.48 -20.32
N SER A 321 -19.20 -13.26 -20.66
CA SER A 321 -18.26 -12.15 -20.88
C SER A 321 -17.54 -11.76 -19.58
N TYR A 322 -16.39 -11.11 -19.69
CA TYR A 322 -15.65 -10.55 -18.55
C TYR A 322 -16.57 -9.70 -17.64
N GLN A 323 -17.38 -8.83 -18.25
CA GLN A 323 -18.30 -7.96 -17.52
C GLN A 323 -19.42 -8.75 -16.81
N ALA A 324 -19.96 -9.81 -17.46
CA ALA A 324 -20.96 -10.67 -16.84
C ALA A 324 -20.36 -11.47 -15.66
N ASN A 325 -19.14 -11.97 -15.80
CA ASN A 325 -18.43 -12.64 -14.70
C ASN A 325 -18.15 -11.68 -13.54
N LEU A 326 -17.73 -10.43 -13.80
CA LEU A 326 -17.56 -9.41 -12.78
C LEU A 326 -18.87 -9.08 -12.04
N GLU A 327 -19.99 -9.02 -12.76
CA GLU A 327 -21.32 -8.83 -12.17
C GLU A 327 -21.72 -10.01 -11.26
N ILE A 328 -21.43 -11.25 -11.67
CA ILE A 328 -21.66 -12.46 -10.85
C ILE A 328 -20.83 -12.39 -9.56
N MET A 329 -19.54 -12.08 -9.66
CA MET A 329 -18.64 -12.00 -8.50
C MET A 329 -19.09 -10.91 -7.52
N SER A 330 -19.37 -9.70 -8.01
CA SER A 330 -19.80 -8.59 -7.16
C SER A 330 -21.14 -8.89 -6.46
N ARG A 331 -22.11 -9.48 -7.16
CA ARG A 331 -23.38 -9.92 -6.55
C ARG A 331 -23.20 -11.04 -5.52
N SER A 332 -22.24 -11.94 -5.71
CA SER A 332 -21.93 -12.98 -4.71
C SER A 332 -21.45 -12.35 -3.40
N LEU A 333 -20.52 -11.40 -3.48
CA LEU A 333 -20.04 -10.67 -2.30
C LEU A 333 -21.15 -9.88 -1.60
N GLU A 334 -22.05 -9.25 -2.37
CA GLU A 334 -23.22 -8.54 -1.80
C GLU A 334 -24.17 -9.50 -1.09
N LYS A 335 -24.46 -10.67 -1.69
CA LYS A 335 -25.34 -11.69 -1.12
C LYS A 335 -24.77 -12.29 0.17
N GLU A 336 -23.46 -12.45 0.26
CA GLU A 336 -22.76 -12.90 1.47
C GLU A 336 -22.65 -11.80 2.55
N GLY A 337 -23.06 -10.56 2.25
CA GLY A 337 -22.99 -9.44 3.18
C GLY A 337 -21.55 -8.97 3.46
N LEU A 338 -20.62 -9.23 2.54
CA LEU A 338 -19.22 -8.82 2.68
C LEU A 338 -18.99 -7.40 2.15
N VAL A 339 -19.80 -6.96 1.19
CA VAL A 339 -19.73 -5.63 0.58
C VAL A 339 -21.08 -4.91 0.63
N ASP A 340 -21.05 -3.57 0.54
CA ASP A 340 -22.29 -2.78 0.52
C ASP A 340 -23.09 -2.92 -0.78
N LYS A 341 -24.39 -2.58 -0.70
CA LYS A 341 -25.35 -2.71 -1.81
C LYS A 341 -25.02 -1.88 -3.06
N GLU A 342 -24.15 -0.88 -2.95
CA GLU A 342 -23.72 -0.04 -4.07
C GLU A 342 -22.41 -0.54 -4.69
N PHE A 343 -21.79 -1.57 -4.13
CA PHE A 343 -20.49 -2.06 -4.57
C PHE A 343 -20.50 -2.53 -6.03
N SER A 344 -21.47 -3.38 -6.41
CA SER A 344 -21.59 -3.89 -7.79
C SER A 344 -21.77 -2.75 -8.80
N ARG A 345 -22.61 -1.74 -8.48
CA ARG A 345 -22.77 -0.58 -9.35
C ARG A 345 -21.47 0.22 -9.50
N ARG A 346 -20.78 0.51 -8.39
CA ARG A 346 -19.52 1.28 -8.39
C ARG A 346 -18.42 0.59 -9.19
N ILE A 347 -18.25 -0.73 -9.02
CA ILE A 347 -17.19 -1.45 -9.74
C ILE A 347 -17.46 -1.50 -11.24
N LEU A 348 -18.70 -1.75 -11.67
CA LEU A 348 -19.06 -1.80 -13.08
C LEU A 348 -18.95 -0.43 -13.76
N GLU A 349 -19.29 0.67 -13.07
CA GLU A 349 -19.10 2.03 -13.61
C GLU A 349 -17.63 2.41 -13.74
N ARG A 350 -16.78 2.01 -12.77
CA ARG A 350 -15.33 2.20 -12.83
C ARG A 350 -14.74 1.44 -14.02
N GLU A 351 -15.11 0.17 -14.17
CA GLU A 351 -14.61 -0.70 -15.23
C GLU A 351 -14.96 -0.19 -16.64
N LYS A 352 -16.14 0.44 -16.79
CA LYS A 352 -16.53 1.10 -18.05
C LYS A 352 -15.66 2.31 -18.39
N LYS A 353 -15.15 3.04 -17.40
CA LYS A 353 -14.28 4.21 -17.62
C LYS A 353 -12.86 3.78 -17.99
N GLN A 354 -12.37 2.76 -17.32
CA GLN A 354 -11.04 2.21 -17.53
C GLN A 354 -11.06 0.71 -17.21
N SER A 355 -10.80 -0.10 -18.23
CA SER A 355 -10.66 -1.55 -18.08
C SER A 355 -9.46 -1.89 -17.21
N THR A 356 -9.63 -2.87 -16.34
CA THR A 356 -8.61 -3.49 -15.48
C THR A 356 -8.31 -4.92 -15.94
N ASN A 357 -8.64 -5.25 -17.19
CA ASN A 357 -8.02 -6.37 -17.89
C ASN A 357 -6.60 -5.96 -18.29
N PHE A 358 -5.60 -6.53 -17.61
CA PHE A 358 -4.18 -6.21 -17.80
C PHE A 358 -3.50 -7.11 -18.85
N GLY A 359 -4.23 -8.03 -19.48
CA GLY A 359 -3.67 -9.06 -20.35
C GLY A 359 -3.03 -10.21 -19.55
N ASN A 360 -2.39 -11.16 -20.25
CA ASN A 360 -1.75 -12.36 -19.66
C ASN A 360 -2.70 -13.24 -18.82
N GLY A 361 -3.99 -13.21 -19.12
CA GLY A 361 -4.99 -14.00 -18.42
C GLY A 361 -5.50 -13.40 -17.10
N ILE A 362 -5.21 -12.13 -16.77
CA ILE A 362 -5.63 -11.53 -15.49
C ILE A 362 -6.48 -10.26 -15.65
N GLY A 363 -7.60 -10.24 -14.91
CA GLY A 363 -8.37 -9.04 -14.62
C GLY A 363 -8.27 -8.67 -13.13
N PHE A 364 -8.14 -7.38 -12.83
CA PHE A 364 -8.01 -6.91 -11.44
C PHE A 364 -8.92 -5.70 -11.13
N PRO A 365 -10.24 -5.92 -11.14
CA PRO A 365 -11.22 -4.89 -10.79
C PRO A 365 -11.19 -4.64 -9.28
N HIS A 366 -11.11 -3.36 -8.88
CA HIS A 366 -11.10 -2.96 -7.49
C HIS A 366 -11.89 -1.66 -7.25
N THR A 367 -12.57 -1.57 -6.12
CA THR A 367 -13.27 -0.34 -5.70
C THR A 367 -13.43 -0.29 -4.18
N VAL A 368 -13.83 0.87 -3.68
CA VAL A 368 -14.11 1.08 -2.25
C VAL A 368 -15.36 0.32 -1.81
N ASN A 369 -15.31 -0.19 -0.58
CA ASN A 369 -16.37 -0.88 0.16
C ASN A 369 -16.64 -0.13 1.46
N GLY A 370 -17.88 0.28 1.67
CA GLY A 370 -18.32 0.99 2.87
C GLY A 370 -18.79 0.08 4.01
N GLN A 371 -18.87 -1.24 3.79
CA GLN A 371 -19.46 -2.19 4.74
C GLN A 371 -18.43 -2.90 5.65
N SER A 372 -17.21 -3.15 5.15
CA SER A 372 -16.18 -3.89 5.87
C SER A 372 -14.96 -3.02 6.19
N SER A 373 -14.36 -3.23 7.35
CA SER A 373 -13.04 -2.69 7.72
C SER A 373 -11.88 -3.54 7.20
N GLN A 374 -12.17 -4.71 6.63
CA GLN A 374 -11.19 -5.64 6.06
C GLN A 374 -11.18 -5.54 4.53
N THR A 375 -10.00 -5.69 3.95
CA THR A 375 -9.86 -5.89 2.51
C THR A 375 -10.47 -7.24 2.16
N ILE A 376 -11.29 -7.28 1.11
CA ILE A 376 -11.87 -8.53 0.61
C ILE A 376 -11.29 -8.80 -0.76
N LEU A 377 -10.67 -9.96 -0.91
CA LEU A 377 -10.19 -10.47 -2.19
C LEU A 377 -11.08 -11.63 -2.61
N MET A 378 -11.72 -11.51 -3.76
CA MET A 378 -12.40 -12.63 -4.40
C MET A 378 -11.66 -13.04 -5.66
N LEU A 379 -11.18 -14.28 -5.69
CA LEU A 379 -10.62 -14.92 -6.87
C LEU A 379 -11.74 -15.60 -7.66
N GLY A 380 -11.96 -15.12 -8.87
CA GLY A 380 -12.77 -15.77 -9.90
C GLY A 380 -11.87 -16.56 -10.83
N VAL A 381 -12.08 -17.88 -10.94
CA VAL A 381 -11.35 -18.73 -11.90
C VAL A 381 -12.29 -19.12 -13.03
N VAL A 382 -11.98 -18.69 -14.25
CA VAL A 382 -12.77 -19.02 -15.44
C VAL A 382 -12.42 -20.44 -15.87
N ASN A 383 -13.34 -21.38 -15.65
CA ASN A 383 -13.17 -22.77 -16.03
C ASN A 383 -13.34 -22.89 -17.56
N GLN A 384 -12.22 -22.95 -18.29
CA GLN A 384 -12.23 -23.08 -19.74
C GLN A 384 -12.08 -24.55 -20.17
N ALA A 385 -12.84 -24.95 -21.20
CA ALA A 385 -12.72 -26.25 -21.86
C ALA A 385 -11.81 -26.23 -23.11
N GLN A 386 -11.25 -25.07 -23.48
CA GLN A 386 -10.47 -24.84 -24.71
C GLN A 386 -9.21 -24.00 -24.45
N GLU A 387 -8.30 -23.93 -25.42
CA GLU A 387 -7.06 -23.13 -25.38
C GLU A 387 -7.35 -21.62 -25.26
N ILE A 388 -6.66 -20.99 -24.31
CA ILE A 388 -6.72 -19.56 -23.99
C ILE A 388 -6.09 -18.74 -25.14
N ARG A 389 -6.78 -17.73 -25.68
CA ARG A 389 -6.14 -16.71 -26.52
C ARG A 389 -5.44 -15.69 -25.61
N GLU A 390 -4.35 -15.06 -26.07
CA GLU A 390 -3.58 -14.08 -25.28
C GLU A 390 -4.42 -12.93 -24.66
N GLU A 391 -5.59 -12.63 -25.24
CA GLU A 391 -6.49 -11.56 -24.81
C GLU A 391 -7.57 -12.00 -23.81
N ASP A 392 -7.74 -13.31 -23.59
CA ASP A 392 -8.80 -13.86 -22.73
C ASP A 392 -8.41 -13.81 -21.24
N VAL A 393 -9.35 -13.43 -20.38
CA VAL A 393 -9.14 -13.40 -18.92
C VAL A 393 -9.40 -14.79 -18.33
N GLU A 394 -8.39 -15.33 -17.66
CA GLU A 394 -8.44 -16.62 -16.97
C GLU A 394 -8.77 -16.44 -15.47
N PHE A 395 -8.18 -15.43 -14.85
CA PHE A 395 -8.33 -15.13 -13.42
C PHE A 395 -8.82 -13.70 -13.21
N ILE A 396 -9.86 -13.54 -12.39
CA ILE A 396 -10.36 -12.22 -11.99
C ILE A 396 -10.12 -12.05 -10.48
N PHE A 397 -9.30 -11.08 -10.10
CA PHE A 397 -9.05 -10.70 -8.71
C PHE A 397 -9.91 -9.50 -8.36
N LEU A 398 -11.14 -9.73 -7.89
CA LEU A 398 -12.02 -8.66 -7.45
C LEU A 398 -11.64 -8.22 -6.03
N VAL A 399 -11.25 -6.96 -5.86
CA VAL A 399 -10.84 -6.42 -4.55
C VAL A 399 -11.79 -5.35 -4.04
N ALA A 400 -12.33 -5.57 -2.85
CA ALA A 400 -13.12 -4.61 -2.11
C ALA A 400 -12.23 -3.94 -1.05
N ILE A 401 -11.96 -2.66 -1.24
CA ILE A 401 -11.03 -1.88 -0.39
C ILE A 401 -11.83 -1.15 0.69
N PRO A 402 -11.47 -1.24 1.98
CA PRO A 402 -12.14 -0.48 3.03
C PRO A 402 -12.14 1.02 2.74
N GLN A 403 -13.25 1.70 3.03
CA GLN A 403 -13.37 3.15 2.79
C GLN A 403 -12.36 3.98 3.61
N LYS A 404 -11.89 3.45 4.74
CA LYS A 404 -10.78 4.01 5.53
C LYS A 404 -9.58 3.10 5.38
N VAL A 405 -8.57 3.57 4.66
CA VAL A 405 -7.30 2.87 4.49
C VAL A 405 -6.32 3.44 5.51
N GLU A 406 -6.00 2.67 6.53
CA GLU A 406 -4.90 2.97 7.46
C GLU A 406 -3.55 2.63 6.80
N GLN A 407 -2.43 3.12 7.35
CA GLN A 407 -1.09 2.86 6.77
C GLN A 407 -0.79 1.36 6.62
N GLU A 408 -1.29 0.54 7.55
CA GLU A 408 -1.17 -0.93 7.49
C GLU A 408 -1.94 -1.49 6.30
N VAL A 409 -3.19 -1.04 6.08
CA VAL A 409 -4.01 -1.46 4.93
C VAL A 409 -3.40 -1.00 3.60
N GLU A 410 -2.75 0.16 3.55
CA GLU A 410 -2.05 0.64 2.36
C GLU A 410 -0.85 -0.26 1.99
N SER A 411 -0.06 -0.65 3.00
CA SER A 411 1.03 -1.61 2.83
C SER A 411 0.50 -2.98 2.37
N ASP A 412 -0.56 -3.48 3.00
CA ASP A 412 -1.20 -4.76 2.66
C ASP A 412 -1.73 -4.74 1.22
N LEU A 413 -2.33 -3.63 0.79
CA LEU A 413 -2.81 -3.47 -0.58
C LEU A 413 -1.65 -3.52 -1.57
N LEU A 414 -0.55 -2.79 -1.33
CA LEU A 414 0.63 -2.82 -2.19
C LEU A 414 1.24 -4.21 -2.30
N GLU A 415 1.22 -5.00 -1.23
CA GLU A 415 1.65 -6.41 -1.28
C GLU A 415 0.68 -7.28 -2.08
N LEU A 416 -0.62 -7.08 -1.91
CA LEU A 416 -1.65 -7.74 -2.71
C LEU A 416 -1.49 -7.44 -4.20
N TYR A 417 -1.23 -6.18 -4.58
CA TYR A 417 -0.93 -5.79 -5.96
C TYR A 417 0.30 -6.54 -6.49
N ASN A 418 1.39 -6.58 -5.72
CA ASN A 418 2.60 -7.31 -6.11
C ASN A 418 2.36 -8.81 -6.31
N ASP A 419 1.56 -9.44 -5.44
CA ASP A 419 1.26 -10.86 -5.54
C ASP A 419 0.40 -11.18 -6.77
N ILE A 420 -0.62 -10.38 -7.06
CA ILE A 420 -1.46 -10.53 -8.26
C ILE A 420 -0.60 -10.42 -9.53
N PHE A 421 0.26 -9.40 -9.62
CA PHE A 421 1.11 -9.22 -10.80
C PHE A 421 2.23 -10.27 -10.91
N ARG A 422 2.74 -10.79 -9.80
CA ARG A 422 3.66 -11.95 -9.82
C ARG A 422 2.98 -13.19 -10.40
N ILE A 423 1.74 -13.45 -10.00
CA ILE A 423 0.93 -14.55 -10.54
C ILE A 423 0.69 -14.35 -12.04
N ALA A 424 0.49 -13.11 -12.51
CA ALA A 424 0.34 -12.79 -13.93
C ALA A 424 1.52 -13.27 -14.78
N SER A 425 2.72 -13.24 -14.21
CA SER A 425 3.98 -13.48 -14.90
C SER A 425 4.58 -14.87 -14.62
N ASP A 426 3.98 -15.68 -13.74
CA ASP A 426 4.49 -16.99 -13.33
C ASP A 426 3.50 -18.12 -13.67
N GLU A 427 3.78 -18.87 -14.73
CA GLU A 427 2.94 -19.98 -15.18
C GLU A 427 2.81 -21.10 -14.15
N SER A 428 3.83 -21.35 -13.32
CA SER A 428 3.76 -22.35 -12.24
C SER A 428 2.72 -21.94 -11.20
N LEU A 429 2.66 -20.65 -10.86
CA LEU A 429 1.62 -20.14 -9.95
C LEU A 429 0.23 -20.17 -10.59
N LYS A 430 0.09 -19.87 -11.89
CA LYS A 430 -1.19 -20.00 -12.60
C LYS A 430 -1.68 -21.45 -12.61
N GLU A 431 -0.81 -22.42 -12.84
CA GLU A 431 -1.17 -23.84 -12.78
C GLU A 431 -1.70 -24.27 -11.41
N GLU A 432 -1.14 -23.72 -10.33
CA GLU A 432 -1.64 -23.99 -8.98
C GLU A 432 -2.99 -23.30 -8.73
N LEU A 433 -3.20 -22.08 -9.25
CA LEU A 433 -4.50 -21.40 -9.19
C LEU A 433 -5.60 -22.16 -9.94
N ARG A 434 -5.29 -22.77 -11.10
CA ARG A 434 -6.23 -23.62 -11.86
C ARG A 434 -6.78 -24.79 -11.04
N LYS A 435 -6.02 -25.25 -10.03
CA LYS A 435 -6.41 -26.39 -9.18
C LYS A 435 -7.32 -25.98 -8.02
N ILE A 436 -7.44 -24.68 -7.71
CA ILE A 436 -8.28 -24.18 -6.61
C ILE A 436 -9.74 -24.42 -6.94
N LYS A 437 -10.48 -24.99 -5.97
CA LYS A 437 -11.93 -25.20 -6.07
C LYS A 437 -12.70 -24.64 -4.88
N THR A 438 -12.02 -24.19 -3.84
CA THR A 438 -12.64 -23.73 -2.59
C THR A 438 -11.89 -22.56 -1.95
N ASP A 439 -12.56 -21.82 -1.06
CA ASP A 439 -11.94 -20.80 -0.19
C ASP A 439 -10.75 -21.38 0.62
N SER A 440 -10.85 -22.65 1.02
CA SER A 440 -9.80 -23.34 1.78
C SER A 440 -8.56 -23.58 0.93
N ASP A 441 -8.72 -23.98 -0.33
CA ASP A 441 -7.60 -24.19 -1.26
C ASP A 441 -6.83 -22.90 -1.50
N LEU A 442 -7.55 -21.77 -1.67
CA LEU A 442 -6.95 -20.45 -1.82
C LEU A 442 -6.13 -20.05 -0.59
N ARG A 443 -6.67 -20.26 0.62
CA ARG A 443 -5.95 -20.00 1.87
C ARG A 443 -4.71 -20.90 2.04
N MET A 444 -4.80 -22.16 1.63
CA MET A 444 -3.65 -23.07 1.66
C MET A 444 -2.57 -22.66 0.66
N LEU A 445 -2.95 -22.30 -0.57
CA LEU A 445 -2.00 -21.80 -1.56
C LEU A 445 -1.30 -20.54 -1.07
N SER A 446 -2.06 -19.61 -0.47
CA SER A 446 -1.53 -18.37 0.06
C SER A 446 -0.45 -18.62 1.12
N ARG A 447 -0.72 -19.53 2.07
CA ARG A 447 0.25 -19.93 3.10
C ARG A 447 1.48 -20.64 2.54
N ASN A 448 1.31 -21.52 1.55
CA ASN A 448 2.39 -22.36 1.04
C ASN A 448 3.33 -21.63 0.07
N LYS A 449 2.78 -20.79 -0.82
CA LYS A 449 3.54 -20.08 -1.86
C LYS A 449 3.85 -18.63 -1.48
N GLY A 450 3.29 -18.15 -0.37
CA GLY A 450 3.45 -16.77 0.09
C GLY A 450 2.85 -15.76 -0.87
N VAL A 451 1.67 -16.06 -1.45
CA VAL A 451 0.88 -15.17 -2.34
C VAL A 451 -0.43 -14.81 -1.65
N PHE A 452 -0.93 -13.58 -1.76
CA PHE A 452 -2.09 -13.04 -1.02
C PHE A 452 -1.88 -12.92 0.49
#